data_AF-A0A929CQU8-F1
#
_entry.id   AF-A0A929CQU8-F1
#
_cell.length_a   1.000
_cell.length_b   1.000
_cell.length_c   1.000
_cell.angle_alpha   90.00
_cell.angle_beta   90.00
_cell.angle_gamma   90.00
#
_symmetry.space_group_name_H-M   'P 1'
#
loop_
_entity.id
_entity.type
_entity.pdbx_description
1 polymer ?
#
loop_
_entity_poly.entity_id
_entity_poly.type
_entity_poly.pdbx_seq_one_letter_code
_entity_poly.pdbx_strand_id
1 'polypeptide(L)'
;MTSPQVKSKHIAGVFPGSNMDKHDSGKTGNNIVEKRKKPSRKAPHYVQRYLRQPDEIFLDYTSGLTHRLKSSHIMCIEFGPTEVRLIHLSRAVKKYQIERWKEISIQKTDLDDPAMILETIGRFIDSCKVKRPKVVLVLHGPEVIVKAVKLPLMNGEQLREAVYWKIKQEIPSFSDNDLWDFHPISEIVEGENKWLRVLTIIAQEKFVKRYLNLLNQIRINPNKV
;
A
#
# COMPACT_ATOMS: atom_id res chain seq x y z
N MET A 1 22.63 51.29 33.09
CA MET A 1 22.48 52.39 32.12
C MET A 1 22.33 51.77 30.74
N THR A 2 21.33 52.04 29.90
CA THR A 2 20.00 52.65 30.08
C THR A 2 19.22 52.37 28.79
N SER A 3 17.96 51.95 28.84
CA SER A 3 17.09 52.03 27.66
C SER A 3 16.78 53.49 27.32
N PRO A 4 16.23 53.77 26.12
CA PRO A 4 14.82 54.14 26.13
C PRO A 4 13.97 53.58 24.97
N GLN A 5 12.67 53.41 25.25
CA GLN A 5 11.59 53.39 24.25
C GLN A 5 11.05 54.81 24.03
N VAL A 6 10.57 55.12 22.82
CA VAL A 6 9.45 56.04 22.52
C VAL A 6 8.80 55.49 21.22
N LYS A 7 7.50 55.13 21.08
CA LYS A 7 6.25 55.94 21.05
C LYS A 7 6.26 57.00 19.91
N SER A 8 5.19 57.32 19.14
CA SER A 8 3.75 57.00 19.23
C SER A 8 2.90 57.52 18.03
N LYS A 9 1.65 57.00 17.90
CA LYS A 9 0.36 57.71 17.54
C LYS A 9 0.07 58.20 16.09
N HIS A 10 -1.06 57.71 15.50
CA HIS A 10 -2.35 58.42 15.15
C HIS A 10 -2.37 59.03 13.73
N ILE A 11 -3.45 59.47 13.04
CA ILE A 11 -4.94 59.61 13.19
C ILE A 11 -5.58 58.83 11.97
N ALA A 12 -6.71 58.10 11.94
CA ALA A 12 -8.15 58.26 12.29
C ALA A 12 -9.08 58.92 11.21
N GLY A 13 -10.36 58.50 11.18
CA GLY A 13 -11.43 58.93 10.25
C GLY A 13 -12.37 57.74 9.92
N VAL A 14 -13.51 57.46 10.59
CA VAL A 14 -14.73 58.22 10.97
C VAL A 14 -15.82 58.23 9.87
N PHE A 15 -16.81 57.34 10.07
CA PHE A 15 -18.30 57.34 9.87
C PHE A 15 -19.01 58.64 9.38
N PRO A 16 -20.27 58.62 8.85
CA PRO A 16 -21.45 57.78 9.24
C PRO A 16 -22.37 57.30 8.06
N GLY A 17 -23.55 56.68 8.20
CA GLY A 17 -24.32 56.12 9.34
C GLY A 17 -25.80 55.85 9.00
N SER A 18 -26.62 55.45 10.00
CA SER A 18 -28.09 55.17 9.97
C SER A 18 -28.57 53.92 9.18
N ASN A 19 -29.66 53.21 9.54
CA ASN A 19 -30.68 53.44 10.57
C ASN A 19 -31.23 52.11 11.16
N MET A 20 -31.92 52.16 12.32
CA MET A 20 -32.65 51.02 12.93
C MET A 20 -34.13 51.04 12.52
N ASP A 21 -34.79 49.88 12.45
CA ASP A 21 -36.06 49.63 13.19
C ASP A 21 -36.45 48.14 13.27
N LYS A 22 -37.51 47.82 14.04
CA LYS A 22 -37.80 46.51 14.68
C LYS A 22 -38.98 45.70 14.07
N HIS A 23 -39.17 44.48 14.61
CA HIS A 23 -40.35 43.58 14.50
C HIS A 23 -40.53 42.85 13.13
N ASP A 24 -41.02 41.61 13.03
CA ASP A 24 -41.37 40.54 14.00
C ASP A 24 -41.40 39.16 13.29
N SER A 25 -41.52 38.06 14.05
CA SER A 25 -42.06 36.74 13.68
C SER A 25 -41.18 35.73 12.90
N GLY A 26 -40.80 34.68 13.62
CA GLY A 26 -41.00 33.28 13.23
C GLY A 26 -40.38 32.72 11.94
N LYS A 27 -39.26 31.98 12.09
CA LYS A 27 -39.11 30.61 11.54
C LYS A 27 -37.89 29.89 12.13
N THR A 28 -38.14 28.73 12.74
CA THR A 28 -37.12 27.82 13.28
C THR A 28 -36.35 27.14 12.15
N GLY A 29 -35.28 27.79 11.69
CA GLY A 29 -34.34 27.19 10.72
C GLY A 29 -33.42 26.17 11.40
N ASN A 30 -33.61 24.88 11.11
CA ASN A 30 -32.69 23.82 11.51
C ASN A 30 -31.30 24.05 10.85
N ASN A 31 -30.35 24.61 11.61
CA ASN A 31 -28.95 24.70 11.20
C ASN A 31 -28.28 23.32 11.23
N ILE A 32 -28.57 22.51 10.21
CA ILE A 32 -27.75 21.34 9.89
C ILE A 32 -26.40 21.87 9.41
N VAL A 33 -25.40 21.80 10.29
CA VAL A 33 -24.00 22.07 9.93
C VAL A 33 -23.55 20.99 8.95
N GLU A 34 -23.65 21.29 7.66
CA GLU A 34 -23.07 20.45 6.61
C GLU A 34 -21.57 20.33 6.84
N LYS A 35 -21.16 19.16 7.37
CA LYS A 35 -19.75 18.77 7.42
C LYS A 35 -19.25 18.65 5.98
N ARG A 36 -18.63 19.72 5.46
CA ARG A 36 -17.95 19.76 4.17
C ARG A 36 -17.05 18.51 4.03
N LYS A 37 -17.52 17.51 3.29
CA LYS A 37 -16.73 16.34 2.93
C LYS A 37 -15.52 16.85 2.15
N LYS A 38 -14.31 16.72 2.71
CA LYS A 38 -13.09 16.96 1.93
C LYS A 38 -13.17 16.05 0.70
N PRO A 39 -13.01 16.56 -0.53
CA PRO A 39 -13.07 15.72 -1.71
C PRO A 39 -11.93 14.71 -1.64
N SER A 40 -12.26 13.42 -1.49
CA SER A 40 -11.31 12.35 -1.75
C SER A 40 -10.90 12.49 -3.21
N ARG A 41 -9.65 12.92 -3.46
CA ARG A 41 -9.07 12.84 -4.81
C ARG A 41 -9.20 11.39 -5.25
N LYS A 42 -10.12 11.12 -6.20
CA LYS A 42 -10.30 9.78 -6.77
C LYS A 42 -8.92 9.29 -7.18
N ALA A 43 -8.52 8.12 -6.70
CA ALA A 43 -7.21 7.58 -7.03
C ALA A 43 -7.06 7.52 -8.57
N PRO A 44 -5.86 7.76 -9.14
CA PRO A 44 -5.67 7.70 -10.58
C PRO A 44 -6.21 6.40 -11.20
N HIS A 45 -6.62 6.45 -12.47
CA HIS A 45 -7.27 5.31 -13.11
C HIS A 45 -6.42 4.03 -13.12
N TYR A 46 -5.08 4.15 -13.17
CA TYR A 46 -4.17 3.01 -13.00
C TYR A 46 -4.28 2.39 -11.59
N VAL A 47 -4.24 3.20 -10.52
CA VAL A 47 -4.43 2.77 -9.13
C VAL A 47 -5.78 2.06 -8.94
N GLN A 48 -6.85 2.56 -9.55
CA GLN A 48 -8.16 1.89 -9.50
C GLN A 48 -8.17 0.52 -10.21
N ARG A 49 -7.37 0.34 -11.27
CA ARG A 49 -7.25 -0.94 -11.99
C ARG A 49 -6.57 -2.01 -11.13
N TYR A 50 -5.53 -1.65 -10.37
CA TYR A 50 -4.88 -2.54 -9.40
C TYR A 50 -5.78 -2.94 -8.21
N LEU A 51 -6.92 -2.27 -8.03
CA LEU A 51 -7.77 -2.39 -6.83
C LEU A 51 -9.23 -2.72 -7.16
N ARG A 52 -9.53 -3.08 -8.41
CA ARG A 52 -10.84 -3.62 -8.80
C ARG A 52 -11.11 -4.98 -8.15
N GLN A 53 -10.10 -5.85 -8.14
CA GLN A 53 -10.14 -7.20 -7.57
C GLN A 53 -8.85 -7.47 -6.78
N PRO A 54 -8.64 -6.83 -5.61
CA PRO A 54 -7.43 -7.07 -4.82
C PRO A 54 -7.33 -8.54 -4.40
N ASP A 55 -8.48 -9.21 -4.16
CA ASP A 55 -8.57 -10.65 -3.91
C ASP A 55 -8.04 -11.54 -5.07
N GLU A 56 -7.85 -11.01 -6.29
CA GLU A 56 -7.26 -11.72 -7.45
C GLU A 56 -5.84 -11.26 -7.79
N ILE A 57 -5.50 -10.01 -7.49
CA ILE A 57 -4.17 -9.42 -7.76
C ILE A 57 -3.15 -9.86 -6.72
N PHE A 58 -3.60 -10.25 -5.53
CA PHE A 58 -2.86 -11.19 -4.72
C PHE A 58 -2.90 -12.56 -5.41
N LEU A 59 -1.83 -12.92 -6.11
CA LEU A 59 -1.59 -14.27 -6.63
C LEU A 59 -2.00 -15.30 -5.55
N ASP A 60 -3.02 -16.10 -5.90
CA ASP A 60 -3.65 -17.11 -5.04
C ASP A 60 -3.06 -18.48 -5.39
N TYR A 61 -3.13 -19.42 -4.43
CA TYR A 61 -2.57 -20.78 -4.48
C TYR A 61 -1.01 -20.79 -4.60
N THR A 62 -0.22 -21.18 -3.58
CA THR A 62 -0.45 -22.32 -2.66
C THR A 62 0.17 -22.19 -1.25
N SER A 63 -0.32 -23.01 -0.31
CA SER A 63 0.29 -23.41 0.99
C SER A 63 0.90 -22.35 1.94
N GLY A 64 0.26 -22.18 3.11
CA GLY A 64 0.94 -21.87 4.37
C GLY A 64 0.92 -20.41 4.84
N LEU A 65 1.17 -19.44 3.96
CA LEU A 65 1.35 -18.02 4.36
C LEU A 65 0.17 -17.11 4.01
N THR A 66 -0.86 -17.62 3.32
CA THR A 66 -1.86 -16.80 2.63
C THR A 66 -3.29 -17.36 2.73
N HIS A 67 -3.83 -17.46 3.95
CA HIS A 67 -5.30 -17.33 4.04
C HIS A 67 -5.69 -16.00 3.39
N ARG A 68 -6.74 -16.01 2.54
CA ARG A 68 -7.40 -14.78 2.05
C ARG A 68 -7.41 -13.76 3.16
N LEU A 69 -6.90 -12.55 2.92
CA LEU A 69 -6.86 -11.47 3.90
C LEU A 69 -8.29 -10.96 4.16
N LYS A 70 -9.10 -11.78 4.84
CA LYS A 70 -10.48 -11.51 5.27
C LYS A 70 -10.43 -10.51 6.42
N SER A 71 -10.08 -9.28 6.08
CA SER A 71 -10.02 -8.15 7.00
C SER A 71 -11.05 -7.11 6.57
N SER A 72 -11.67 -6.45 7.55
CA SER A 72 -12.45 -5.24 7.27
C SER A 72 -11.56 -4.10 6.77
N HIS A 73 -10.26 -4.12 7.08
CA HIS A 73 -9.29 -3.12 6.65
C HIS A 73 -7.91 -3.72 6.31
N ILE A 74 -7.36 -3.28 5.18
CA ILE A 74 -6.01 -3.65 4.72
C ILE A 74 -5.21 -2.36 4.50
N MET A 75 -3.97 -2.32 4.99
CA MET A 75 -2.97 -1.31 4.65
C MET A 75 -1.96 -1.94 3.70
N CYS A 76 -1.97 -1.55 2.43
CA CYS A 76 -0.88 -1.91 1.51
C CYS A 76 0.21 -0.85 1.64
N ILE A 77 1.45 -1.30 1.81
CA ILE A 77 2.68 -0.50 1.79
C ILE A 77 3.53 -1.06 0.67
N GLU A 78 3.66 -0.32 -0.41
CA GLU A 78 4.42 -0.71 -1.60
C GLU A 78 5.71 0.10 -1.64
N PHE A 79 6.85 -0.57 -1.70
CA PHE A 79 8.14 0.07 -2.00
C PHE A 79 8.50 -0.22 -3.45
N GLY A 80 8.49 0.82 -4.27
CA GLY A 80 9.03 0.82 -5.62
C GLY A 80 10.42 1.47 -5.69
N PRO A 81 11.04 1.51 -6.88
CA PRO A 81 12.37 2.07 -7.07
C PRO A 81 12.44 3.60 -6.96
N THR A 82 11.31 4.29 -7.22
CA THR A 82 11.19 5.75 -7.25
C THR A 82 10.04 6.30 -6.41
N GLU A 83 9.24 5.43 -5.79
CA GLU A 83 8.13 5.85 -4.93
C GLU A 83 7.77 4.81 -3.86
N VAL A 84 7.17 5.29 -2.77
CA VAL A 84 6.45 4.47 -1.79
C VAL A 84 4.96 4.77 -1.92
N ARG A 85 4.13 3.75 -2.16
CA ARG A 85 2.66 3.87 -2.19
C ARG A 85 2.04 3.30 -0.94
N LEU A 86 1.12 4.05 -0.35
CA LEU A 86 0.37 3.68 0.84
C LEU A 86 -1.11 3.67 0.48
N ILE A 87 -1.79 2.55 0.68
CA ILE A 87 -3.21 2.38 0.33
C ILE A 87 -3.93 1.78 1.54
N HIS A 88 -5.00 2.45 1.98
CA HIS A 88 -5.95 1.93 2.95
C HIS A 88 -7.20 1.45 2.21
N LEU A 89 -7.41 0.14 2.24
CA LEU A 89 -8.65 -0.49 1.81
C LEU A 89 -9.59 -0.71 3.00
N SER A 90 -10.87 -0.45 2.81
CA SER A 90 -11.94 -1.01 3.66
C SER A 90 -12.76 -2.03 2.88
N ARG A 91 -13.40 -2.96 3.60
CA ARG A 91 -14.29 -3.97 3.03
C ARG A 91 -15.74 -3.67 3.42
N ALA A 92 -16.55 -3.28 2.45
CA ALA A 92 -18.00 -3.23 2.58
C ALA A 92 -18.59 -4.57 2.11
N VAL A 93 -19.03 -5.41 3.06
CA VAL A 93 -19.61 -6.74 2.81
C VAL A 93 -18.64 -7.68 2.06
N LYS A 94 -18.69 -7.68 0.72
CA LYS A 94 -17.86 -8.52 -0.17
C LYS A 94 -16.97 -7.71 -1.12
N LYS A 95 -17.03 -6.37 -1.11
CA LYS A 95 -16.22 -5.52 -1.99
C LYS A 95 -15.23 -4.69 -1.18
N TYR A 96 -14.01 -4.57 -1.68
CA TYR A 96 -13.05 -3.59 -1.16
C TYR A 96 -13.25 -2.23 -1.84
N GLN A 97 -12.97 -1.16 -1.09
CA GLN A 97 -12.92 0.20 -1.59
C GLN A 97 -11.70 0.92 -1.00
N ILE A 98 -11.16 1.90 -1.74
CA ILE A 98 -10.05 2.73 -1.31
C ILE A 98 -10.62 3.83 -0.40
N GLU A 99 -10.32 3.77 0.90
CA GLU A 99 -10.65 4.85 1.84
C GLU A 99 -9.62 5.99 1.78
N ARG A 100 -8.34 5.62 1.64
CA ARG A 100 -7.22 6.56 1.62
C ARG A 100 -6.09 6.01 0.79
N TRP A 101 -5.33 6.90 0.17
CA TRP A 101 -4.06 6.57 -0.46
C TRP A 101 -3.08 7.75 -0.34
N LYS A 102 -1.79 7.47 -0.43
CA LYS A 102 -0.71 8.45 -0.52
C LYS A 102 0.42 7.85 -1.38
N GLU A 103 1.05 8.69 -2.17
CA GLU A 103 2.31 8.38 -2.86
C GLU A 103 3.39 9.31 -2.29
N ILE A 104 4.62 8.79 -2.17
CA ILE A 104 5.81 9.49 -1.69
C ILE A 104 6.89 9.23 -2.73
N SER A 105 7.31 10.23 -3.50
CA SER A 105 8.48 10.07 -4.36
C SER A 105 9.73 9.87 -3.51
N ILE A 106 10.60 8.94 -3.90
CA ILE A 106 11.87 8.66 -3.23
C ILE A 106 13.01 8.62 -4.24
N GLN A 107 14.17 9.11 -3.82
CA GLN A 107 15.45 8.86 -4.47
C GLN A 107 16.13 7.64 -3.83
N LYS A 108 17.11 7.06 -4.52
CA LYS A 108 17.83 5.87 -4.01
C LYS A 108 18.48 6.10 -2.64
N THR A 109 18.94 7.32 -2.39
CA THR A 109 19.53 7.82 -1.13
C THR A 109 18.54 7.90 0.02
N ASP A 110 17.24 8.05 -0.25
CA ASP A 110 16.22 8.26 0.79
C ASP A 110 15.94 6.97 1.58
N LEU A 111 16.46 5.83 1.11
CA LEU A 111 16.44 4.56 1.83
C LEU A 111 17.71 4.32 2.67
N ASP A 112 18.68 5.24 2.63
CA ASP A 112 19.88 5.23 3.48
C ASP A 112 19.65 6.07 4.75
N ASP A 113 18.89 7.18 4.66
CA ASP A 113 18.23 7.86 5.80
C ASP A 113 16.69 7.87 5.64
N PRO A 114 16.00 6.80 6.06
CA PRO A 114 14.58 6.59 5.81
C PRO A 114 13.64 7.36 6.77
N ALA A 115 14.16 8.23 7.63
CA ALA A 115 13.38 8.84 8.73
C ALA A 115 12.08 9.52 8.26
N MET A 116 12.15 10.31 7.18
CA MET A 116 11.00 11.01 6.60
C MET A 116 9.94 10.04 6.02
N ILE A 117 10.40 8.97 5.37
CA ILE A 117 9.53 7.93 4.81
C ILE A 117 8.79 7.22 5.95
N LEU A 118 9.52 6.78 6.98
CA LEU A 118 8.98 6.06 8.13
C LEU A 118 7.99 6.92 8.94
N GLU A 119 8.32 8.19 9.22
CA GLU A 119 7.41 9.15 9.85
C GLU A 119 6.13 9.32 9.02
N THR A 120 6.26 9.38 7.69
CA THR A 120 5.11 9.51 6.79
C THR A 120 4.23 8.25 6.77
N ILE A 121 4.83 7.06 6.80
CA ILE A 121 4.09 5.78 6.89
C ILE A 121 3.30 5.72 8.20
N GLY A 122 3.93 6.03 9.33
CA GLY A 122 3.27 6.08 10.65
C GLY A 122 2.09 7.05 10.64
N ARG A 123 2.32 8.31 10.25
CA ARG A 123 1.26 9.34 10.11
C ARG A 123 0.13 8.90 9.19
N PHE A 124 0.41 8.21 8.09
CA PHE A 124 -0.63 7.70 7.18
C PHE A 124 -1.53 6.70 7.89
N ILE A 125 -0.96 5.71 8.56
CA ILE A 125 -1.69 4.64 9.27
C ILE A 125 -2.52 5.22 10.42
N ASP A 126 -1.93 6.08 11.25
CA ASP A 126 -2.65 6.78 12.33
C ASP A 126 -3.83 7.59 11.79
N SER A 127 -3.63 8.28 10.66
CA SER A 127 -4.67 9.11 10.04
C SER A 127 -5.87 8.31 9.52
N CYS A 128 -5.72 6.99 9.31
CA CYS A 128 -6.79 6.09 8.92
C CYS A 128 -7.69 5.67 10.09
N LYS A 129 -7.24 5.85 11.35
CA LYS A 129 -8.00 5.57 12.58
C LYS A 129 -8.51 4.13 12.72
N VAL A 130 -7.83 3.16 12.10
CA VAL A 130 -8.19 1.75 12.17
C VAL A 130 -7.43 1.04 13.28
N LYS A 131 -8.14 0.32 14.15
CA LYS A 131 -7.52 -0.60 15.11
C LYS A 131 -7.13 -1.90 14.40
N ARG A 132 -5.85 -2.26 14.46
CA ARG A 132 -5.29 -3.54 13.96
C ARG A 132 -5.67 -3.85 12.49
N PRO A 133 -5.39 -2.97 11.51
CA PRO A 133 -5.52 -3.35 10.11
C PRO A 133 -4.57 -4.51 9.78
N LYS A 134 -4.91 -5.30 8.76
CA LYS A 134 -3.93 -6.22 8.17
C LYS A 134 -2.97 -5.42 7.30
N VAL A 135 -1.67 -5.60 7.50
CA VAL A 135 -0.65 -4.91 6.69
C VAL A 135 -0.16 -5.85 5.60
N VAL A 136 -0.06 -5.36 4.38
CA VAL A 136 0.54 -6.06 3.23
C VAL A 136 1.71 -5.20 2.77
N LEU A 137 2.91 -5.79 2.80
CA LEU A 137 4.05 -5.25 2.09
C LEU A 137 3.91 -5.68 0.62
N VAL A 138 4.21 -4.78 -0.32
CA VAL A 138 4.30 -5.10 -1.75
C VAL A 138 5.67 -4.66 -2.22
N LEU A 139 6.39 -5.58 -2.85
CA LEU A 139 7.73 -5.34 -3.35
C LEU A 139 7.77 -5.56 -4.86
N HIS A 140 8.35 -4.61 -5.59
CA HIS A 140 8.62 -4.75 -7.02
C HIS A 140 9.94 -4.06 -7.37
N GLY A 141 10.66 -4.58 -8.36
CA GLY A 141 11.98 -4.11 -8.72
C GLY A 141 12.82 -5.22 -9.35
N PRO A 142 14.06 -4.92 -9.78
CA PRO A 142 14.96 -5.90 -10.38
C PRO A 142 15.39 -7.04 -9.42
N GLU A 143 15.20 -6.87 -8.12
CA GLU A 143 15.42 -7.91 -7.10
C GLU A 143 14.27 -8.93 -6.99
N VAL A 144 13.17 -8.73 -7.74
CA VAL A 144 12.07 -9.68 -7.89
C VAL A 144 12.11 -10.29 -9.29
N ILE A 145 12.38 -11.58 -9.37
CA ILE A 145 12.45 -12.34 -10.62
C ILE A 145 11.12 -13.06 -10.83
N VAL A 146 10.51 -12.87 -11.99
CA VAL A 146 9.32 -13.60 -12.43
C VAL A 146 9.68 -14.39 -13.68
N LYS A 147 9.52 -15.72 -13.68
CA LYS A 147 9.90 -16.59 -14.79
C LYS A 147 8.88 -17.69 -15.02
N ALA A 148 8.53 -17.98 -16.27
CA ALA A 148 7.79 -19.19 -16.59
C ALA A 148 8.76 -20.37 -16.79
N VAL A 149 8.57 -21.46 -16.05
CA VAL A 149 9.30 -22.72 -16.22
C VAL A 149 8.38 -23.80 -16.76
N LYS A 150 8.95 -24.78 -17.48
CA LYS A 150 8.24 -25.95 -18.02
C LYS A 150 8.79 -27.22 -17.35
N LEU A 151 7.88 -28.04 -16.83
CA LEU A 151 8.13 -29.27 -16.09
C LEU A 151 7.27 -30.40 -16.67
N PRO A 152 7.64 -31.69 -16.53
CA PRO A 152 6.72 -32.80 -16.75
C PRO A 152 5.48 -32.65 -15.86
N LEU A 153 4.32 -33.12 -16.32
CA LEU A 153 3.11 -33.12 -15.50
C LEU A 153 3.25 -34.11 -14.34
N MET A 154 2.99 -33.66 -13.10
CA MET A 154 3.16 -34.46 -11.88
C MET A 154 2.12 -34.09 -10.82
N ASN A 155 2.04 -34.89 -9.74
CA ASN A 155 1.12 -34.66 -8.63
C ASN A 155 1.61 -33.56 -7.66
N GLY A 156 0.70 -33.06 -6.82
CA GLY A 156 0.86 -31.78 -6.12
C GLY A 156 2.02 -31.71 -5.13
N GLU A 157 2.34 -32.78 -4.42
CA GLU A 157 3.41 -32.78 -3.40
C GLU A 157 4.80 -32.72 -4.03
N GLN A 158 5.01 -33.41 -5.17
CA GLN A 158 6.29 -33.43 -5.90
C GLN A 158 6.56 -32.12 -6.65
N LEU A 159 5.50 -31.39 -7.02
CA LEU A 159 5.62 -30.20 -7.87
C LEU A 159 6.48 -29.09 -7.24
N ARG A 160 6.39 -28.86 -5.93
CA ARG A 160 7.19 -27.81 -5.27
C ARG A 160 8.68 -28.12 -5.34
N GLU A 161 9.07 -29.37 -5.13
CA GLU A 161 10.46 -29.80 -5.23
C GLU A 161 10.97 -29.72 -6.69
N ALA A 162 10.19 -30.17 -7.66
CA ALA A 162 10.55 -30.07 -9.07
C ALA A 162 10.72 -28.61 -9.54
N VAL A 163 9.85 -27.70 -9.08
CA VAL A 163 9.99 -26.26 -9.32
C VAL A 163 11.26 -25.70 -8.68
N TYR A 164 11.56 -26.06 -7.43
CA TYR A 164 12.77 -25.63 -6.73
C TYR A 164 14.05 -26.04 -7.48
N TRP A 165 14.18 -27.32 -7.86
CA TRP A 165 15.35 -27.78 -8.63
C TRP A 165 15.46 -27.09 -9.99
N LYS A 166 14.33 -26.85 -10.66
CA LYS A 166 14.29 -26.15 -11.95
C LYS A 166 14.69 -24.68 -11.84
N ILE A 167 14.29 -24.00 -10.76
CA ILE A 167 14.76 -22.65 -10.41
C ILE A 167 16.27 -22.67 -10.18
N LYS A 168 16.77 -23.58 -9.33
CA LYS A 168 18.19 -23.69 -8.97
C LYS A 168 19.11 -23.98 -10.16
N GLN A 169 18.62 -24.70 -11.17
CA GLN A 169 19.33 -24.92 -12.43
C GLN A 169 19.34 -23.67 -13.34
N GLU A 170 18.23 -22.94 -13.42
CA GLU A 170 18.02 -21.92 -14.46
C GLU A 170 18.19 -20.46 -14.02
N ILE A 171 18.34 -20.20 -12.72
CA ILE A 171 18.41 -18.85 -12.14
C ILE A 171 19.68 -18.76 -11.28
N PRO A 172 20.83 -18.36 -11.85
CA PRO A 172 22.12 -18.38 -11.15
C PRO A 172 22.22 -17.50 -9.90
N SER A 173 21.31 -16.55 -9.74
CA SER A 173 21.23 -15.65 -8.57
C SER A 173 20.32 -16.17 -7.45
N PHE A 174 19.66 -17.31 -7.63
CA PHE A 174 18.77 -17.89 -6.63
C PHE A 174 19.54 -18.47 -5.45
N SER A 175 19.12 -18.11 -4.23
CA SER A 175 19.61 -18.64 -2.97
C SER A 175 18.54 -19.45 -2.25
N ASP A 176 18.95 -20.44 -1.47
CA ASP A 176 18.04 -21.27 -0.66
C ASP A 176 17.30 -20.47 0.43
N ASN A 177 17.79 -19.25 0.76
CA ASN A 177 17.15 -18.32 1.67
C ASN A 177 16.17 -17.33 0.99
N ASP A 178 16.11 -17.28 -0.35
CA ASP A 178 15.25 -16.34 -1.05
C ASP A 178 13.76 -16.66 -0.81
N LEU A 179 12.91 -15.63 -0.79
CA LEU A 179 11.47 -15.84 -0.70
C LEU A 179 10.94 -16.18 -2.09
N TRP A 180 10.43 -17.39 -2.28
CA TRP A 180 9.92 -17.83 -3.58
C TRP A 180 8.62 -18.62 -3.47
N ASP A 181 7.79 -18.48 -4.52
CA ASP A 181 6.59 -19.26 -4.70
C ASP A 181 6.28 -19.48 -6.19
N PHE A 182 5.25 -20.26 -6.48
CA PHE A 182 4.90 -20.59 -7.86
C PHE A 182 3.41 -20.85 -8.07
N HIS A 183 2.96 -20.66 -9.31
CA HIS A 183 1.57 -20.85 -9.72
C HIS A 183 1.50 -21.63 -11.05
N PRO A 184 0.82 -22.79 -11.12
CA PRO A 184 0.56 -23.49 -12.38
C PRO A 184 -0.27 -22.62 -13.35
N ILE A 185 0.23 -22.39 -14.57
CA ILE A 185 -0.44 -21.55 -15.57
C ILE A 185 -1.28 -22.38 -16.53
N SER A 186 -0.73 -23.49 -17.03
CA SER A 186 -1.33 -24.27 -18.11
C SER A 186 -0.69 -25.65 -18.24
N GLU A 187 -1.48 -26.68 -18.50
CA GLU A 187 -0.99 -27.93 -19.05
C GLU A 187 -0.73 -27.79 -20.56
N ILE A 188 0.30 -28.50 -21.06
CA ILE A 188 0.70 -28.51 -22.47
C ILE A 188 0.88 -29.97 -22.89
N VAL A 189 0.27 -30.37 -24.00
CA VAL A 189 0.42 -31.72 -24.58
C VAL A 189 1.29 -31.62 -25.83
N GLU A 190 2.36 -32.41 -25.88
CA GLU A 190 3.32 -32.45 -26.98
C GLU A 190 3.60 -33.92 -27.35
N GLY A 191 2.88 -34.41 -28.35
CA GLY A 191 2.81 -35.84 -28.65
C GLY A 191 2.17 -36.61 -27.50
N GLU A 192 2.83 -37.67 -27.03
CA GLU A 192 2.40 -38.44 -25.85
C GLU A 192 2.76 -37.77 -24.52
N ASN A 193 3.63 -36.74 -24.54
CA ASN A 193 4.11 -36.09 -23.33
C ASN A 193 3.15 -35.03 -22.81
N LYS A 194 2.91 -35.04 -21.50
CA LYS A 194 2.20 -33.98 -20.77
C LYS A 194 3.17 -33.15 -19.95
N TRP A 195 3.05 -31.84 -20.08
CA TRP A 195 3.88 -30.87 -19.38
C TRP A 195 3.01 -29.90 -18.59
N LEU A 196 3.56 -29.36 -17.51
CA LEU A 196 3.00 -28.26 -16.76
C LEU A 196 3.88 -27.02 -16.94
N ARG A 197 3.28 -25.91 -17.37
CA ARG A 197 3.91 -24.58 -17.32
C ARG A 197 3.55 -23.92 -16.00
N VAL A 198 4.57 -23.42 -15.32
CA VAL A 198 4.47 -22.82 -13.99
C VAL A 198 5.09 -21.42 -14.01
N LEU A 199 4.41 -20.44 -13.44
CA LEU A 199 4.96 -19.11 -13.16
C LEU A 199 5.67 -19.18 -11.81
N THR A 200 6.96 -18.90 -11.77
CA THR A 200 7.72 -18.74 -10.53
C THR A 200 7.91 -17.26 -10.22
N ILE A 201 7.88 -16.91 -8.95
CA ILE A 201 8.25 -15.60 -8.42
C ILE A 201 9.27 -15.78 -7.31
N ILE A 202 10.35 -15.00 -7.34
CA ILE A 202 11.47 -15.07 -6.41
C ILE A 202 11.82 -13.64 -6.00
N ALA A 203 11.87 -13.35 -4.71
CA ALA A 203 12.33 -12.09 -4.15
C ALA A 203 13.58 -12.33 -3.28
N GLN A 204 14.68 -11.65 -3.60
CA GLN A 204 15.96 -11.87 -2.93
C GLN A 204 15.88 -11.62 -1.41
N GLU A 205 16.46 -12.50 -0.59
CA GLU A 205 16.37 -12.45 0.87
C GLU A 205 16.75 -11.05 1.42
N LYS A 206 17.89 -10.52 0.96
CA LYS A 206 18.40 -9.19 1.35
C LYS A 206 17.42 -8.05 1.04
N PHE A 207 16.66 -8.17 -0.05
CA PHE A 207 15.72 -7.15 -0.51
C PHE A 207 14.45 -7.18 0.34
N VAL A 208 13.91 -8.37 0.62
CA VAL A 208 12.77 -8.56 1.55
C VAL A 208 13.15 -8.08 2.95
N LYS A 209 14.29 -8.53 3.50
CA LYS A 209 14.76 -8.15 4.83
C LYS A 209 14.97 -6.65 4.99
N ARG A 210 15.44 -5.93 3.96
CA ARG A 210 15.60 -4.46 3.98
C ARG A 210 14.30 -3.77 4.40
N TYR A 211 13.20 -4.07 3.71
CA TYR A 211 11.91 -3.40 3.96
C TYR A 211 11.20 -3.89 5.22
N LEU A 212 11.36 -5.17 5.59
CA LEU A 212 10.88 -5.68 6.88
C LEU A 212 11.59 -4.96 8.05
N ASN A 213 12.91 -4.79 7.97
CA ASN A 213 13.67 -4.09 9.00
C ASN A 213 13.28 -2.62 9.09
N LEU A 214 13.06 -1.93 7.96
CA LEU A 214 12.57 -0.55 7.92
C LEU A 214 11.21 -0.41 8.62
N LEU A 215 10.23 -1.26 8.28
CA LEU A 215 8.89 -1.21 8.90
C LEU A 215 8.90 -1.58 10.39
N ASN A 216 9.79 -2.46 10.82
CA ASN A 216 9.95 -2.82 12.23
C ASN A 216 10.42 -1.64 13.11
N GLN A 217 11.18 -0.67 12.57
CA GLN A 217 11.58 0.54 13.31
C GLN A 217 10.37 1.35 13.80
N ILE A 218 9.27 1.34 13.03
CA ILE A 218 7.98 1.95 13.38
C ILE A 218 6.95 0.93 13.87
N ARG A 219 7.41 -0.26 14.31
CA ARG A 219 6.63 -1.36 14.89
C ARG A 219 5.53 -1.90 13.96
N ILE A 220 5.73 -1.77 12.65
CA ILE A 220 4.85 -2.33 11.63
C ILE A 220 5.40 -3.69 11.21
N ASN A 221 4.63 -4.74 11.49
CA ASN A 221 4.93 -6.10 11.04
C ASN A 221 3.93 -6.50 9.95
N PRO A 222 4.35 -6.59 8.68
CA PRO A 222 3.50 -7.08 7.59
C PRO A 222 2.92 -8.46 7.88
N ASN A 223 1.66 -8.67 7.50
CA ASN A 223 0.99 -9.96 7.56
C ASN A 223 1.14 -10.78 6.27
N LYS A 224 1.53 -10.11 5.18
CA LYS A 224 1.86 -10.69 3.87
C LYS A 224 2.93 -9.79 3.22
N VAL A 225 3.79 -10.41 2.42
CA VAL A 225 4.72 -9.81 1.45
C VAL A 225 4.33 -10.32 0.06
#